data_AF-A0A534CY35-F1
#
_entry.id   AF-A0A534CY35-F1
#
_cell.length_a   1.000
_cell.length_b   1.000
_cell.length_c   1.000
_cell.angle_alpha   90.00
_cell.angle_beta   90.00
_cell.angle_gamma   90.00
#
_symmetry.space_group_name_H-M   'P 1'
#
loop_
_entity.id
_entity.type
_entity.pdbx_description
1 polymer ?
#
loop_
_entity_poly.entity_id
_entity_poly.type
_entity_poly.pdbx_seq_one_letter_code
_entity_poly.pdbx_strand_id
1 'polypeptide(L)'
;VLNLAAVFGILTRLTKPEREGLDLPKKLRLYAGEAVEGMPETEGTRLHAETPEEGMTGVSPRFVVNAISNAITRGNTHSLTSMELLLALKDSIESDARMDAKQKKAWIDHLVTARKEFYNRWVKEDVHRAMFASFEEEAQQLLEKYLDEVEASLDHRQVTDPITNETRPADERFLRSVEEKIKVSDSGKMSFRQEVVRKAMVAFKAGEKFKLASHARMREAIEQYLFEERRDVLRLVTSTARPDDDARQKISVVQQRLVTEYGYDEHSAKEALSYVTTLLAQE
;
A
#
# COMPACT_ATOMS: atom_id res chain seq x y z
N VAL A 1 5.45 -10.40 9.65
CA VAL A 1 6.22 -10.52 10.92
C VAL A 1 7.73 -10.33 10.73
N LEU A 2 8.45 -11.28 10.12
CA LEU A 2 9.92 -11.26 10.09
C LEU A 2 10.52 -10.01 9.40
N ASN A 3 9.92 -9.56 8.30
CA ASN A 3 10.34 -8.33 7.61
C ASN A 3 10.29 -7.11 8.54
N LEU A 4 9.26 -7.01 9.40
CA LEU A 4 9.12 -5.90 10.34
C LEU A 4 10.13 -5.99 11.49
N ALA A 5 10.42 -7.21 11.97
CA ALA A 5 11.50 -7.45 12.93
C ALA A 5 12.86 -7.05 12.35
N ALA A 6 13.09 -7.36 11.07
CA ALA A 6 14.30 -6.98 10.35
C ALA A 6 14.41 -5.46 10.19
N VAL A 7 13.32 -4.76 9.84
CA VAL A 7 13.30 -3.28 9.78
C VAL A 7 13.72 -2.69 11.12
N PHE A 8 13.11 -3.11 12.24
CA PHE A 8 13.53 -2.65 13.56
C PHE A 8 15.02 -2.94 13.82
N GLY A 9 15.45 -4.17 13.52
CA GLY A 9 16.84 -4.59 13.68
C GLY A 9 17.82 -3.69 12.92
N ILE A 10 17.54 -3.41 11.65
CA ILE A 10 18.36 -2.57 10.79
C ILE A 10 18.31 -1.12 11.27
N LEU A 11 17.14 -0.56 11.60
CA LEU A 11 17.03 0.82 12.09
C LEU A 11 17.92 1.08 13.33
N THR A 12 18.05 0.10 14.22
CA THR A 12 18.93 0.23 15.41
C THR A 12 20.43 0.22 15.06
N ARG A 13 20.78 -0.19 13.84
CA ARG A 13 22.14 -0.37 13.34
C ARG A 13 22.58 0.71 12.36
N LEU A 14 21.64 1.48 11.82
CA LEU A 14 21.91 2.57 10.90
C LEU A 14 22.45 3.80 11.64
N THR A 15 23.48 4.39 11.06
CA THR A 15 23.98 5.71 11.44
C THR A 15 23.03 6.77 10.91
N LYS A 16 22.70 7.75 11.75
CA LYS A 16 21.83 8.85 11.36
C LYS A 16 22.48 9.64 10.22
N PRO A 17 21.80 9.84 9.07
CA PRO A 17 22.33 10.65 7.98
C PRO A 17 22.46 12.12 8.42
N GLU A 18 23.54 12.78 7.99
CA GLU A 18 23.78 14.22 8.22
C GLU A 18 23.14 15.11 7.14
N ARG A 19 22.80 14.51 5.99
CA ARG A 19 22.28 15.22 4.82
C ARG A 19 20.81 15.62 4.98
N GLU A 20 20.49 16.87 4.66
CA GLU A 20 19.09 17.32 4.61
C GLU A 20 18.28 16.53 3.58
N GLY A 21 17.05 16.15 3.97
CA GLY A 21 16.12 15.39 3.13
C GLY A 21 16.29 13.86 3.15
N LEU A 22 17.36 13.34 3.77
CA LEU A 22 17.59 11.91 4.00
C LEU A 22 17.37 11.59 5.48
N ASP A 23 16.44 10.69 5.76
CA ASP A 23 16.16 10.16 7.09
C ASP A 23 16.44 8.65 7.15
N LEU A 24 16.38 8.06 8.35
CA LEU A 24 16.61 6.63 8.55
C LEU A 24 15.66 5.73 7.74
N PRO A 25 14.34 6.01 7.66
CA PRO A 25 13.42 5.26 6.79
C PRO A 25 13.83 5.25 5.33
N LYS A 26 14.13 6.43 4.75
CA LYS A 26 14.54 6.53 3.34
C LYS A 26 15.87 5.82 3.11
N LYS A 27 16.84 5.98 4.03
CA LYS A 27 18.13 5.28 3.97
C LYS A 27 17.94 3.75 3.97
N LEU A 28 17.09 3.22 4.85
CA LEU A 28 16.77 1.79 4.89
C LEU A 28 16.13 1.31 3.59
N ARG A 29 15.20 2.08 3.04
CA ARG A 29 14.52 1.76 1.76
C ARG A 29 15.50 1.73 0.59
N LEU A 30 16.43 2.69 0.52
CA LEU A 30 17.51 2.68 -0.47
C LEU A 30 18.39 1.42 -0.36
N TYR A 31 18.73 1.00 0.86
CA TYR A 31 19.49 -0.23 1.09
C TYR A 31 18.71 -1.50 0.73
N ALA A 32 17.38 -1.46 0.84
CA ALA A 32 16.51 -2.53 0.36
C ALA A 32 16.33 -2.51 -1.17
N GLY A 33 16.95 -1.57 -1.89
CA GLY A 33 16.81 -1.39 -3.33
C GLY A 33 15.44 -0.81 -3.75
N GLU A 34 14.69 -0.22 -2.81
CA GLU A 34 13.43 0.44 -3.14
C GLU A 34 13.69 1.81 -3.78
N ALA A 35 12.85 2.17 -4.77
CA ALA A 35 12.82 3.52 -5.30
C ALA A 35 12.32 4.51 -4.23
N VAL A 36 13.10 5.57 -3.99
CA VAL A 36 12.77 6.65 -3.07
C VAL A 36 12.65 7.96 -3.87
N GLU A 37 11.51 8.65 -3.72
CA GLU A 37 11.22 9.88 -4.46
C GLU A 37 12.30 10.94 -4.21
N GLY A 38 12.81 11.53 -5.30
CA GLY A 38 13.86 12.54 -5.25
C GLY A 38 15.27 12.00 -5.03
N MET A 39 15.49 10.68 -5.07
CA MET A 39 16.80 10.06 -4.90
C MET A 39 17.14 9.09 -6.05
N PRO A 40 18.38 9.12 -6.57
CA PRO A 40 18.81 8.16 -7.60
C PRO A 40 19.05 6.78 -7.00
N GLU A 41 18.88 5.72 -7.79
CA GLU A 41 19.11 4.33 -7.34
C GLU A 41 20.56 4.08 -6.88
N THR A 42 21.52 4.80 -7.47
CA THR A 42 22.95 4.73 -7.10
C THR A 42 23.25 5.31 -5.71
N GLU A 43 22.30 6.03 -5.10
CA GLU A 43 22.48 6.67 -3.80
C GLU A 43 22.78 5.64 -2.71
N GLY A 44 22.15 4.45 -2.75
CA GLY A 44 22.39 3.39 -1.77
C GLY A 44 23.86 2.92 -1.74
N THR A 45 24.47 2.71 -2.90
CA THR A 45 25.89 2.33 -3.00
C THR A 45 26.81 3.41 -2.45
N ARG A 46 26.49 4.68 -2.69
CA ARG A 46 27.26 5.80 -2.17
C ARG A 46 27.19 5.89 -0.65
N LEU A 47 25.99 5.78 -0.09
CA LEU A 47 25.76 5.80 1.36
C LEU A 47 26.53 4.69 2.06
N HIS A 48 26.60 3.49 1.48
CA HIS A 48 27.41 2.40 2.00
C HIS A 48 28.91 2.74 2.04
N ALA A 49 29.43 3.44 1.02
CA ALA A 49 30.84 3.84 0.98
C ALA A 49 31.18 4.94 2.01
N GLU A 50 30.21 5.78 2.36
CA GLU A 50 30.36 6.87 3.35
C GLU A 50 30.36 6.37 4.80
N THR A 51 29.75 5.21 5.07
CA THR A 51 29.59 4.68 6.43
C THR A 51 30.14 3.25 6.58
N PRO A 52 31.46 3.05 6.52
CA PRO A 52 32.08 1.71 6.55
C PRO A 52 31.86 0.94 7.87
N GLU A 53 31.71 1.65 8.98
CA GLU A 53 31.47 1.07 10.32
C GLU A 53 29.96 0.94 10.66
N GLU A 54 29.06 1.29 9.73
CA GLU A 54 27.62 1.12 9.93
C GLU A 54 27.26 -0.36 10.05
N GLY A 55 26.31 -0.69 10.93
CA GLY A 55 25.97 -2.09 11.17
C GLY A 55 26.71 -2.74 12.34
N MET A 56 27.83 -2.17 12.80
CA MET A 56 28.68 -2.76 13.84
C MET A 56 28.09 -2.68 15.26
N THR A 57 27.12 -1.80 15.47
CA THR A 57 26.40 -1.63 16.74
C THR A 57 24.90 -1.70 16.52
N GLY A 58 24.12 -1.96 17.57
CA GLY A 58 22.66 -2.05 17.50
C GLY A 58 22.11 -3.29 18.20
N VAL A 59 20.85 -3.63 17.93
CA VAL A 59 20.18 -4.74 18.60
C VAL A 59 20.81 -6.09 18.22
N SER A 60 21.04 -6.96 19.21
CA SER A 60 21.53 -8.31 18.92
C SER A 60 20.43 -9.17 18.27
N PRO A 61 20.76 -10.08 17.33
CA PRO A 61 19.76 -11.00 16.78
C PRO A 61 19.04 -11.82 17.85
N ARG A 62 19.77 -12.21 18.93
CA ARG A 62 19.20 -12.94 20.07
C ARG A 62 18.11 -12.15 20.79
N PHE A 63 18.25 -10.83 20.92
CA PHE A 63 17.21 -9.99 21.52
C PHE A 63 15.89 -10.10 20.73
N VAL A 64 15.97 -9.99 19.39
CA VAL A 64 14.79 -10.09 18.52
C VAL A 64 14.18 -11.49 18.56
N VAL A 65 15.00 -12.55 18.50
CA VAL A 65 14.53 -13.95 18.59
C VAL A 65 13.86 -14.22 19.93
N ASN A 66 14.40 -13.70 21.04
CA ASN A 66 13.80 -13.84 22.36
C ASN A 66 12.44 -13.11 22.44
N ALA A 67 12.34 -11.91 21.88
CA ALA A 67 11.08 -11.17 21.83
C ALA A 67 10.01 -11.95 21.04
N ILE A 68 10.36 -12.51 19.88
CA ILE A 68 9.48 -13.38 19.07
C ILE A 68 9.05 -14.62 19.88
N SER A 69 10.02 -15.31 20.50
CA SER A 69 9.74 -16.52 21.28
C SER A 69 8.81 -16.24 22.46
N ASN A 70 9.01 -15.13 23.15
CA ASN A 70 8.14 -14.69 24.25
C ASN A 70 6.76 -14.27 23.77
N ALA A 71 6.63 -13.73 22.56
CA ALA A 71 5.33 -13.41 21.96
C ALA A 71 4.54 -14.68 21.67
N ILE A 72 5.18 -15.65 21.01
CA ILE A 72 4.58 -16.96 20.67
C ILE A 72 4.15 -17.71 21.94
N THR A 73 4.98 -17.70 22.98
CA THR A 73 4.68 -18.44 24.22
C THR A 73 3.54 -17.82 25.04
N ARG A 74 3.31 -16.50 24.91
CA ARG A 74 2.24 -15.78 25.62
C ARG A 74 0.92 -15.76 24.86
N GLY A 75 0.96 -15.95 23.54
CA GLY A 75 -0.23 -16.00 22.71
C GLY A 75 -1.06 -17.25 22.98
N ASN A 76 -2.39 -17.10 22.96
CA ASN A 76 -3.34 -18.22 22.94
C ASN A 76 -3.72 -18.62 21.51
N THR A 77 -3.14 -17.97 20.51
CA THR A 77 -3.36 -18.16 19.08
C THR A 77 -2.22 -18.97 18.48
N HIS A 78 -2.50 -19.69 17.39
CA HIS A 78 -1.48 -20.44 16.65
C HIS A 78 -0.69 -19.59 15.64
N SER A 79 -0.82 -18.26 15.73
CA SER A 79 -0.11 -17.32 14.88
C SER A 79 0.32 -16.08 15.66
N LEU A 80 1.36 -15.43 15.15
CA LEU A 80 1.92 -14.20 15.68
C LEU A 80 1.66 -13.08 14.67
N THR A 81 0.97 -12.03 15.07
CA THR A 81 0.72 -10.89 14.19
C THR A 81 1.88 -9.89 14.20
N SER A 82 1.92 -9.01 13.20
CA SER A 82 2.96 -7.98 13.13
C SER A 82 2.81 -6.94 14.25
N MET A 83 1.60 -6.70 14.75
CA MET A 83 1.37 -5.81 15.89
C MET A 83 1.78 -6.45 17.21
N GLU A 84 1.48 -7.73 17.41
CA GLU A 84 1.94 -8.49 18.57
C GLU A 84 3.48 -8.54 18.65
N LEU A 85 4.15 -8.69 17.50
CA LEU A 85 5.61 -8.58 17.42
C LEU A 85 6.11 -7.21 17.93
N LEU A 86 5.51 -6.11 17.47
CA LEU A 86 5.92 -4.76 17.89
C LEU A 86 5.71 -4.54 19.39
N LEU A 87 4.60 -5.05 19.94
CA LEU A 87 4.33 -5.01 21.38
C LEU A 87 5.35 -5.85 22.16
N ALA A 88 5.65 -7.07 21.70
CA ALA A 88 6.63 -7.93 22.35
C ALA A 88 8.05 -7.31 22.33
N LEU A 89 8.43 -6.64 21.25
CA LEU A 89 9.68 -5.88 21.16
C LEU A 89 9.67 -4.70 22.14
N LYS A 90 8.58 -3.91 22.18
CA LYS A 90 8.42 -2.81 23.13
C LYS A 90 8.57 -3.28 24.58
N ASP A 91 7.88 -4.35 24.96
CA ASP A 91 7.96 -4.91 26.31
C ASP A 91 9.38 -5.41 26.62
N SER A 92 10.06 -6.01 25.65
CA SER A 92 11.45 -6.46 25.80
C SER A 92 12.41 -5.28 26.00
N ILE A 93 12.18 -4.14 25.35
CA ILE A 93 12.97 -2.91 25.53
C ILE A 93 12.72 -2.31 26.90
N GLU A 94 11.46 -2.21 27.31
CA GLU A 94 11.08 -1.60 28.58
C GLU A 94 11.59 -2.42 29.78
N SER A 95 11.56 -3.74 29.68
CA SER A 95 12.01 -4.68 30.73
C SER A 95 13.52 -4.89 30.80
N ASP A 96 14.31 -4.56 29.77
CA ASP A 96 15.76 -4.75 29.81
C ASP A 96 16.42 -3.75 30.78
N ALA A 97 16.90 -4.24 31.91
CA ALA A 97 17.55 -3.43 32.94
C ALA A 97 18.94 -2.90 32.53
N ARG A 98 19.55 -3.45 31.47
CA ARG A 98 20.89 -3.05 31.00
C ARG A 98 20.84 -1.82 30.08
N MET A 99 19.66 -1.49 29.56
CA MET A 99 19.47 -0.34 28.68
C MET A 99 19.21 0.92 29.49
N ASP A 100 19.91 2.01 29.15
CA ASP A 100 19.62 3.32 29.71
C ASP A 100 18.34 3.93 29.10
N ALA A 101 17.81 4.97 29.74
CA ALA A 101 16.57 5.62 29.30
C ALA A 101 16.66 6.25 27.91
N LYS A 102 17.86 6.73 27.50
CA LYS A 102 18.08 7.35 26.19
C LYS A 102 18.03 6.29 25.08
N GLN A 103 18.66 5.15 25.30
CA GLN A 103 18.67 4.02 24.38
C GLN A 103 17.28 3.40 24.27
N LYS A 104 16.57 3.21 25.40
CA LYS A 104 15.17 2.74 25.38
C LYS A 104 14.30 3.65 24.52
N LYS A 105 14.36 4.96 24.76
CA LYS A 105 13.60 5.95 23.98
C LYS A 105 13.91 5.84 22.48
N ALA A 106 15.19 5.80 22.11
CA ALA A 106 15.60 5.69 20.71
C ALA A 106 15.06 4.42 20.03
N TRP A 107 15.11 3.27 20.72
CA TRP A 107 14.59 2.01 20.15
C TRP A 107 13.07 1.98 20.07
N ILE A 108 12.36 2.58 21.04
CA ILE A 108 10.91 2.78 20.93
C ILE A 108 10.56 3.69 19.74
N ASP A 109 11.31 4.76 19.52
CA ASP A 109 11.12 5.62 18.35
C ASP A 109 11.33 4.82 17.05
N HIS A 110 12.33 3.93 16.99
CA HIS A 110 12.51 3.03 15.84
C HIS A 110 11.32 2.06 15.64
N LEU A 111 10.69 1.56 16.71
CA LEU A 111 9.46 0.74 16.56
C LEU A 111 8.30 1.56 16.00
N VAL A 112 8.14 2.81 16.44
CA VAL A 112 7.13 3.73 15.91
C VAL A 112 7.39 4.00 14.42
N THR A 113 8.65 4.24 14.04
CA THR A 113 9.07 4.40 12.66
C THR A 113 8.80 3.14 11.83
N ALA A 114 9.21 1.97 12.31
CA ALA A 114 8.96 0.68 11.64
C ALA A 114 7.46 0.47 11.38
N ARG A 115 6.61 0.82 12.35
CA ARG A 115 5.16 0.76 12.18
C ARG A 115 4.66 1.75 11.13
N LYS A 116 4.96 3.04 11.30
CA LYS A 116 4.38 4.12 10.48
C LYS A 116 4.88 4.13 9.04
N GLU A 117 6.18 3.93 8.83
CA GLU A 117 6.82 4.11 7.51
C GLU A 117 6.86 2.82 6.69
N PHE A 118 6.78 1.65 7.35
CA PHE A 118 6.88 0.35 6.68
C PHE A 118 5.60 -0.46 6.84
N TYR A 119 5.24 -0.86 8.07
CA TYR A 119 4.09 -1.74 8.26
C TYR A 119 2.80 -1.15 7.72
N ASN A 120 2.48 0.11 8.05
CA ASN A 120 1.29 0.78 7.55
C ASN A 120 1.21 0.78 6.02
N ARG A 121 2.34 0.98 5.34
CA ARG A 121 2.40 0.97 3.88
C ARG A 121 2.17 -0.43 3.33
N TRP A 122 2.88 -1.43 3.83
CA TRP A 122 2.76 -2.82 3.39
C TRP A 122 1.36 -3.36 3.60
N VAL A 123 0.82 -3.22 4.81
CA VAL A 123 -0.51 -3.76 5.14
C VAL A 123 -1.63 -3.04 4.39
N LYS A 124 -1.49 -1.72 4.15
CA LYS A 124 -2.39 -1.00 3.25
C LYS A 124 -2.30 -1.58 1.84
N GLU A 125 -1.09 -1.71 1.29
CA GLU A 125 -0.89 -2.26 -0.05
C GLU A 125 -1.48 -3.67 -0.21
N ASP A 126 -1.21 -4.58 0.72
CA ASP A 126 -1.72 -5.96 0.69
C ASP A 126 -3.25 -5.98 0.78
N VAL A 127 -3.85 -5.24 1.72
CA VAL A 127 -5.30 -5.12 1.86
C VAL A 127 -5.92 -4.46 0.63
N HIS A 128 -5.29 -3.43 0.06
CA HIS A 128 -5.75 -2.78 -1.16
C HIS A 128 -5.79 -3.78 -2.31
N ARG A 129 -4.70 -4.51 -2.56
CA ARG A 129 -4.63 -5.48 -3.66
C ARG A 129 -5.63 -6.63 -3.47
N ALA A 130 -5.78 -7.14 -2.25
CA ALA A 130 -6.77 -8.18 -1.94
C ALA A 130 -8.22 -7.69 -2.16
N MET A 131 -8.50 -6.42 -1.87
CA MET A 131 -9.79 -5.80 -2.17
C MET A 131 -9.99 -5.62 -3.67
N PHE A 132 -9.00 -5.14 -4.41
CA PHE A 132 -9.10 -4.89 -5.85
C PHE A 132 -9.51 -6.10 -6.66
N ALA A 133 -8.97 -7.27 -6.34
CA ALA A 133 -9.34 -8.47 -7.07
C ALA A 133 -10.80 -8.90 -6.78
N SER A 134 -11.40 -8.44 -5.67
CA SER A 134 -12.86 -8.56 -5.44
C SER A 134 -13.67 -7.53 -6.23
N PHE A 135 -13.01 -6.47 -6.70
CA PHE A 135 -13.59 -5.37 -7.50
C PHE A 135 -13.11 -5.38 -8.95
N GLU A 136 -12.52 -6.48 -9.44
CA GLU A 136 -11.93 -6.54 -10.79
C GLU A 136 -12.97 -6.25 -11.88
N GLU A 137 -14.20 -6.73 -11.70
CA GLU A 137 -15.33 -6.42 -12.58
C GLU A 137 -15.69 -4.92 -12.54
N GLU A 138 -15.73 -4.30 -11.36
CA GLU A 138 -15.98 -2.86 -11.22
C GLU A 138 -14.86 -2.03 -11.84
N ALA A 139 -13.61 -2.43 -11.65
CA ALA A 139 -12.45 -1.79 -12.24
C ALA A 139 -12.45 -1.91 -13.78
N GLN A 140 -12.88 -3.05 -14.31
CA GLN A 140 -13.04 -3.24 -15.75
C GLN A 140 -14.17 -2.37 -16.32
N GLN A 141 -15.32 -2.27 -15.63
CA GLN A 141 -16.40 -1.35 -16.02
C GLN A 141 -15.96 0.11 -15.99
N LEU A 142 -15.14 0.48 -15.00
CA LEU A 142 -14.59 1.82 -14.89
C LEU A 142 -13.58 2.13 -16.03
N LEU A 143 -12.79 1.14 -16.43
CA LEU A 143 -11.91 1.24 -17.60
C LEU A 143 -12.72 1.45 -18.89
N GLU A 144 -13.80 0.70 -19.07
CA GLU A 144 -14.70 0.83 -20.22
C GLU A 144 -15.33 2.23 -20.26
N LYS A 145 -15.87 2.70 -19.14
CA LYS A 145 -16.36 4.08 -18.99
C LYS A 145 -15.28 5.10 -19.33
N TYR A 146 -14.05 4.92 -18.84
CA TYR A 146 -12.94 5.83 -19.15
C TYR A 146 -12.65 5.87 -20.65
N LEU A 147 -12.58 4.73 -21.33
CA LEU A 147 -12.37 4.68 -22.77
C LEU A 147 -13.48 5.42 -23.53
N ASP A 148 -14.75 5.18 -23.17
CA ASP A 148 -15.89 5.84 -23.81
C ASP A 148 -15.84 7.36 -23.69
N GLU A 149 -15.51 7.86 -22.50
CA GLU A 149 -15.38 9.30 -22.21
C GLU A 149 -14.16 9.91 -22.92
N VAL A 150 -13.04 9.17 -23.03
CA VAL A 150 -11.86 9.63 -23.78
C VAL A 150 -12.17 9.71 -25.27
N GLU A 151 -12.78 8.69 -25.85
CA GLU A 151 -13.19 8.73 -27.26
C GLU A 151 -14.14 9.90 -27.52
N ALA A 152 -15.09 10.14 -26.63
CA ALA A 152 -15.98 11.28 -26.74
C ALA A 152 -15.27 12.64 -26.62
N SER A 153 -14.27 12.73 -25.74
CA SER A 153 -13.43 13.92 -25.57
C SER A 153 -12.60 14.21 -26.83
N LEU A 154 -12.01 13.18 -27.45
CA LEU A 154 -11.16 13.31 -28.64
C LEU A 154 -11.96 13.57 -29.93
N ASP A 155 -13.10 12.90 -30.11
CA ASP A 155 -13.92 13.01 -31.32
C ASP A 155 -14.99 14.12 -31.23
N HIS A 156 -15.04 14.85 -30.10
CA HIS A 156 -16.10 15.81 -29.78
C HIS A 156 -17.51 15.21 -29.94
N ARG A 157 -17.65 13.90 -29.70
CA ARG A 157 -18.92 13.18 -29.76
C ARG A 157 -19.67 13.40 -28.45
N GLN A 158 -20.99 13.35 -28.52
CA GLN A 158 -21.80 13.38 -27.31
C GLN A 158 -21.99 11.95 -26.76
N VAL A 159 -21.98 11.82 -25.44
CA VAL A 159 -22.24 10.58 -24.70
C VAL A 159 -23.69 10.59 -24.23
N THR A 160 -24.39 9.47 -24.40
CA THR A 160 -25.75 9.30 -23.87
C THR A 160 -25.67 8.82 -22.43
N ASP A 161 -26.30 9.56 -21.51
CA ASP A 161 -26.38 9.15 -20.12
C ASP A 161 -27.32 7.93 -19.98
N PRO A 162 -26.88 6.82 -19.36
CA PRO A 162 -27.69 5.61 -19.24
C PRO A 162 -28.91 5.76 -18.32
N ILE A 163 -28.94 6.78 -17.47
CA ILE A 163 -30.03 7.03 -16.51
C ILE A 163 -31.06 7.98 -17.12
N THR A 164 -30.61 9.10 -17.69
CA THR A 164 -31.52 10.15 -18.20
C THR A 164 -31.85 10.01 -19.68
N ASN A 165 -31.09 9.20 -20.43
CA ASN A 165 -31.09 9.15 -21.91
C ASN A 165 -30.81 10.51 -22.58
N GLU A 166 -30.31 11.49 -21.82
CA GLU A 166 -29.92 12.78 -22.36
C GLU A 166 -28.51 12.71 -22.94
N THR A 167 -28.29 13.48 -24.00
CA THR A 167 -26.99 13.57 -24.65
C THR A 167 -26.17 14.69 -24.02
N ARG A 168 -24.95 14.37 -23.59
CA ARG A 168 -24.03 15.29 -22.91
C ARG A 168 -22.62 15.26 -23.53
N PRO A 169 -21.81 16.32 -23.35
CA PRO A 169 -20.39 16.22 -23.66
C PRO A 169 -19.66 15.22 -22.74
N ALA A 170 -18.44 14.86 -23.13
CA ALA A 170 -17.55 14.03 -22.33
C ALA A 170 -17.31 14.63 -20.94
N ASP A 171 -17.26 13.77 -19.92
CA ASP A 171 -17.01 14.17 -18.53
C ASP A 171 -15.51 14.41 -18.29
N GLU A 172 -15.06 15.62 -18.60
CA GLU A 172 -13.68 16.03 -18.38
C GLU A 172 -13.27 15.95 -16.89
N ARG A 173 -14.21 16.15 -15.95
CA ARG A 173 -13.91 16.08 -14.52
C ARG A 173 -13.57 14.65 -14.12
N PHE A 174 -14.34 13.68 -14.60
CA PHE A 174 -14.07 12.26 -14.40
C PHE A 174 -12.75 11.82 -15.05
N LEU A 175 -12.47 12.26 -16.29
CA LEU A 175 -11.20 11.93 -16.94
C LEU A 175 -9.99 12.44 -16.13
N ARG A 176 -10.07 13.70 -15.66
CA ARG A 176 -9.03 14.30 -14.82
C ARG A 176 -8.88 13.60 -13.47
N SER A 177 -9.98 13.26 -12.79
CA SER A 177 -9.93 12.62 -11.48
C SER A 177 -9.23 11.26 -11.53
N VAL A 178 -9.34 10.52 -12.64
CA VAL A 178 -8.61 9.25 -12.88
C VAL A 178 -7.14 9.52 -13.24
N GLU A 179 -6.88 10.43 -14.18
CA GLU A 179 -5.53 10.74 -14.68
C GLU A 179 -4.59 11.33 -13.63
N GLU A 180 -5.12 12.13 -12.72
CA GLU A 180 -4.35 12.78 -11.67
C GLU A 180 -3.83 11.80 -10.62
N LYS A 181 -4.46 10.63 -10.47
CA LYS A 181 -3.98 9.57 -9.57
C LYS A 181 -2.56 9.13 -9.92
N ILE A 182 -2.25 9.05 -11.20
CA ILE A 182 -0.90 8.73 -11.71
C ILE A 182 -0.10 9.97 -12.12
N LYS A 183 -0.43 11.13 -11.52
CA LYS A 183 0.27 12.41 -11.69
C LYS A 183 0.39 12.87 -13.16
N VAL A 184 -0.60 12.57 -14.01
CA VAL A 184 -0.61 13.09 -15.39
C VAL A 184 -0.89 14.58 -15.37
N SER A 185 0.09 15.37 -15.82
CA SER A 185 -0.02 16.83 -15.90
C SER A 185 -1.13 17.26 -16.86
N ASP A 186 -1.65 18.48 -16.65
CA ASP A 186 -2.65 19.05 -17.55
C ASP A 186 -2.14 19.19 -18.99
N SER A 187 -0.84 19.48 -19.16
CA SER A 187 -0.18 19.49 -20.48
C SER A 187 -0.02 18.11 -21.10
N GLY A 188 0.09 17.05 -20.29
CA GLY A 188 0.32 15.67 -20.74
C GLY A 188 -0.94 14.87 -20.99
N LYS A 189 -2.11 15.38 -20.58
CA LYS A 189 -3.37 14.62 -20.59
C LYS A 189 -3.79 14.14 -21.98
N MET A 190 -3.66 14.99 -23.00
CA MET A 190 -4.03 14.64 -24.37
C MET A 190 -3.15 13.51 -24.92
N SER A 191 -1.84 13.58 -24.67
CA SER A 191 -0.91 12.52 -25.08
C SER A 191 -1.21 11.20 -24.39
N PHE A 192 -1.54 11.23 -23.10
CA PHE A 192 -1.90 10.03 -22.34
C PHE A 192 -3.18 9.39 -22.88
N ARG A 193 -4.24 10.18 -23.08
CA ARG A 193 -5.52 9.74 -23.65
C ARG A 193 -5.34 9.08 -25.03
N GLN A 194 -4.59 9.72 -25.92
CA GLN A 194 -4.28 9.16 -27.24
C GLN A 194 -3.50 7.85 -27.16
N GLU A 195 -2.59 7.71 -26.19
CA GLU A 195 -1.88 6.45 -25.97
C GLU A 195 -2.82 5.32 -25.56
N VAL A 196 -3.71 5.58 -24.60
CA VAL A 196 -4.67 4.59 -24.10
C VAL A 196 -5.60 4.14 -25.22
N VAL A 197 -6.23 5.08 -25.94
CA VAL A 197 -7.13 4.77 -27.07
C VAL A 197 -6.41 3.99 -28.17
N ARG A 198 -5.19 4.38 -28.52
CA ARG A 198 -4.40 3.66 -29.54
C ARG A 198 -4.16 2.21 -29.13
N LYS A 199 -3.84 1.92 -27.86
CA LYS A 199 -3.68 0.53 -27.39
C LYS A 199 -5.01 -0.22 -27.37
N ALA A 200 -6.09 0.44 -26.97
CA ALA A 200 -7.43 -0.14 -27.02
C ALA A 200 -7.85 -0.50 -28.46
N MET A 201 -7.59 0.38 -29.43
CA MET A 201 -7.84 0.12 -30.86
C MET A 201 -7.03 -1.06 -31.40
N VAL A 202 -5.78 -1.25 -30.93
CA VAL A 202 -4.96 -2.40 -31.32
C VAL A 202 -5.59 -3.70 -30.81
N ALA A 203 -6.02 -3.73 -29.55
CA ALA A 203 -6.72 -4.89 -28.98
C ALA A 203 -8.03 -5.18 -29.74
N PHE A 204 -8.83 -4.14 -30.00
CA PHE A 204 -10.07 -4.25 -30.75
C PHE A 204 -9.86 -4.82 -32.17
N LYS A 205 -8.85 -4.34 -32.89
CA LYS A 205 -8.50 -4.85 -34.23
C LYS A 205 -8.03 -6.32 -34.21
N ALA A 206 -7.47 -6.78 -33.09
CA ALA A 206 -7.12 -8.17 -32.87
C ALA A 206 -8.32 -9.05 -32.46
N GLY A 207 -9.51 -8.47 -32.30
CA GLY A 207 -10.69 -9.17 -31.77
C GLY A 207 -10.64 -9.41 -30.26
N GLU A 208 -9.72 -8.75 -29.56
CA GLU A 208 -9.55 -8.87 -28.11
C GLU A 208 -10.20 -7.70 -27.38
N LYS A 209 -10.76 -7.97 -26.19
CA LYS A 209 -11.21 -6.91 -25.29
C LYS A 209 -10.00 -6.25 -24.62
N PHE A 210 -10.02 -4.93 -24.54
CA PHE A 210 -9.03 -4.19 -23.77
C PHE A 210 -9.25 -4.42 -22.27
N LYS A 211 -8.27 -5.04 -21.61
CA LYS A 211 -8.33 -5.39 -20.19
C LYS A 211 -7.43 -4.48 -19.38
N LEU A 212 -7.66 -4.41 -18.06
CA LEU A 212 -6.75 -3.72 -17.13
C LEU A 212 -5.28 -4.14 -17.30
N ALA A 213 -5.03 -5.43 -17.51
CA ALA A 213 -3.67 -5.95 -17.73
C ALA A 213 -2.98 -5.39 -19.00
N SER A 214 -3.73 -4.89 -19.98
CA SER A 214 -3.22 -4.39 -21.25
C SER A 214 -2.47 -3.06 -21.13
N HIS A 215 -2.62 -2.33 -20.03
CA HIS A 215 -1.94 -1.05 -19.82
C HIS A 215 -1.61 -0.79 -18.35
N ALA A 216 -0.34 -1.00 -17.95
CA ALA A 216 0.11 -0.86 -16.56
C ALA A 216 -0.24 0.50 -15.92
N ARG A 217 0.06 1.63 -16.58
CA ARG A 217 -0.27 2.96 -16.03
C ARG A 217 -1.78 3.23 -15.90
N MET A 218 -2.58 2.73 -16.84
CA MET A 218 -4.04 2.92 -16.78
C MET A 218 -4.65 2.04 -15.70
N ARG A 219 -4.17 0.80 -15.58
CA ARG A 219 -4.53 -0.08 -14.46
C ARG A 219 -4.26 0.59 -13.12
N GLU A 220 -3.07 1.14 -12.94
CA GLU A 220 -2.71 1.86 -11.70
C GLU A 220 -3.63 3.07 -11.46
N ALA A 221 -3.96 3.83 -12.50
CA ALA A 221 -4.89 4.97 -12.38
C ALA A 221 -6.30 4.54 -11.96
N ILE A 222 -6.84 3.49 -12.59
CA ILE A 222 -8.16 2.92 -12.27
C ILE A 222 -8.17 2.35 -10.85
N GLU A 223 -7.14 1.59 -10.47
CA GLU A 223 -6.99 1.05 -9.13
C GLU A 223 -7.00 2.18 -8.10
N GLN A 224 -6.14 3.19 -8.26
CA GLN A 224 -6.10 4.31 -7.31
C GLN A 224 -7.42 5.11 -7.25
N TYR A 225 -8.07 5.33 -8.39
CA TYR A 225 -9.35 6.05 -8.43
C TYR A 225 -10.47 5.26 -7.74
N LEU A 226 -10.64 3.98 -8.10
CA LEU A 226 -11.66 3.11 -7.52
C LEU A 226 -11.43 2.94 -6.01
N PHE A 227 -10.18 2.92 -5.56
CA PHE A 227 -9.85 2.88 -4.14
C PHE A 227 -10.42 4.09 -3.39
N GLU A 228 -10.17 5.28 -3.93
CA GLU A 228 -10.58 6.53 -3.30
C GLU A 228 -12.11 6.66 -3.25
N GLU A 229 -12.79 6.29 -4.34
CA GLU A 229 -14.25 6.25 -4.41
C GLU A 229 -14.87 5.22 -3.43
N ARG A 230 -14.20 4.07 -3.25
CA ARG A 230 -14.67 3.01 -2.35
C ARG A 230 -14.19 3.16 -0.91
N ARG A 231 -13.43 4.21 -0.57
CA ARG A 231 -12.93 4.46 0.79
C ARG A 231 -14.04 4.47 1.84
N ASP A 232 -15.21 5.01 1.50
CA ASP A 232 -16.34 5.08 2.44
C ASP A 232 -17.07 3.73 2.57
N VAL A 233 -17.07 2.89 1.53
CA VAL A 233 -17.53 1.50 1.64
C VAL A 233 -16.65 0.73 2.62
N LEU A 234 -15.33 0.96 2.59
CA LEU A 234 -14.39 0.38 3.56
C LEU A 234 -14.68 0.84 4.99
N ARG A 235 -15.06 2.11 5.17
CA ARG A 235 -15.48 2.67 6.47
C ARG A 235 -16.83 2.11 6.93
N LEU A 236 -17.78 1.86 6.04
CA LEU A 236 -19.13 1.37 6.37
C LEU A 236 -19.14 -0.10 6.79
N VAL A 237 -18.34 -0.91 6.10
CA VAL A 237 -18.14 -2.34 6.35
C VAL A 237 -17.52 -2.60 7.74
N THR A 238 -16.92 -1.58 8.35
CA THR A 238 -16.16 -1.72 9.60
C THR A 238 -16.57 -0.77 10.73
N SER A 239 -17.38 0.27 10.46
CA SER A 239 -17.96 1.13 11.49
C SER A 239 -19.25 0.59 12.10
N THR A 240 -19.93 -0.34 11.42
CA THR A 240 -21.14 -0.94 11.95
C THR A 240 -20.78 -2.01 12.97
N ALA A 241 -21.24 -1.85 14.22
CA ALA A 241 -21.21 -2.94 15.22
C ALA A 241 -21.89 -4.24 14.71
N ARG A 242 -22.65 -4.15 13.61
CA ARG A 242 -23.23 -5.27 12.84
C ARG A 242 -23.20 -4.95 11.33
N PRO A 243 -22.21 -5.44 10.56
CA PRO A 243 -22.26 -5.37 9.11
C PRO A 243 -23.42 -6.22 8.58
N ASP A 244 -24.02 -5.80 7.46
CA ASP A 244 -25.03 -6.56 6.72
C ASP A 244 -24.40 -7.78 6.02
N ASP A 245 -25.24 -8.66 5.49
CA ASP A 245 -24.78 -9.95 4.94
C ASP A 245 -23.90 -9.77 3.69
N ASP A 246 -24.16 -8.74 2.86
CA ASP A 246 -23.33 -8.41 1.69
C ASP A 246 -21.93 -7.91 2.09
N ALA A 247 -21.85 -7.00 3.07
CA ALA A 247 -20.56 -6.53 3.60
C ALA A 247 -19.75 -7.68 4.22
N ARG A 248 -20.40 -8.59 4.97
CA ARG A 248 -19.74 -9.77 5.56
C ARG A 248 -19.16 -10.68 4.49
N GLN A 249 -19.91 -10.92 3.42
CA GLN A 249 -19.44 -11.75 2.31
C GLN A 249 -18.22 -11.12 1.64
N LYS A 250 -18.25 -9.81 1.38
CA LYS A 250 -17.10 -9.09 0.81
C LYS A 250 -15.88 -9.12 1.73
N ILE A 251 -16.05 -8.88 3.03
CA ILE A 251 -14.95 -9.02 4.02
C ILE A 251 -14.34 -10.43 3.95
N SER A 252 -15.19 -11.45 3.93
CA SER A 252 -14.74 -12.85 3.90
C SER A 252 -13.91 -13.15 2.64
N VAL A 253 -14.34 -12.66 1.47
CA VAL A 253 -13.58 -12.80 0.21
C VAL A 253 -12.21 -12.12 0.30
N VAL A 254 -12.15 -10.91 0.87
CA VAL A 254 -10.89 -10.18 1.05
C VAL A 254 -9.96 -10.91 2.02
N GLN A 255 -10.47 -11.40 3.15
CA GLN A 255 -9.70 -12.20 4.10
C GLN A 255 -9.16 -13.47 3.46
N GLN A 256 -10.00 -14.19 2.71
CA GLN A 256 -9.58 -15.39 2.01
C GLN A 256 -8.45 -15.11 1.01
N ARG A 257 -8.53 -13.99 0.28
CA ARG A 257 -7.47 -13.58 -0.66
C ARG A 257 -6.17 -13.22 0.06
N LEU A 258 -6.23 -12.48 1.17
CA LEU A 258 -5.05 -12.21 2.01
C LEU A 258 -4.35 -13.51 2.40
N VAL A 259 -5.13 -14.55 2.75
CA VAL A 259 -4.59 -15.87 3.09
C VAL A 259 -3.99 -16.57 1.87
N THR A 260 -4.71 -16.65 0.76
CA THR A 260 -4.28 -17.46 -0.41
C THR A 260 -3.19 -16.81 -1.25
N GLU A 261 -3.19 -15.49 -1.38
CA GLU A 261 -2.31 -14.75 -2.30
C GLU A 261 -1.18 -14.00 -1.60
N TYR A 262 -1.37 -13.57 -0.34
CA TYR A 262 -0.43 -12.69 0.38
C TYR A 262 0.22 -13.37 1.60
N GLY A 263 -0.07 -14.65 1.84
CA GLY A 263 0.59 -15.47 2.87
C GLY A 263 0.17 -15.17 4.30
N TYR A 264 -1.00 -14.57 4.49
CA TYR A 264 -1.61 -14.40 5.81
C TYR A 264 -2.23 -15.71 6.29
N ASP A 265 -2.48 -15.81 7.60
CA ASP A 265 -3.43 -16.75 8.18
C ASP A 265 -4.75 -16.05 8.51
N GLU A 266 -5.79 -16.81 8.88
CA GLU A 266 -7.12 -16.25 9.17
C GLU A 266 -7.08 -15.16 10.25
N HIS A 267 -6.26 -15.35 11.29
CA HIS A 267 -6.16 -14.43 12.41
C HIS A 267 -5.48 -13.12 12.00
N SER A 268 -4.33 -13.21 11.34
CA SER A 268 -3.56 -12.07 10.86
C SER A 268 -4.25 -11.33 9.71
N ALA A 269 -5.01 -12.00 8.85
CA ALA A 269 -5.84 -11.36 7.81
C ALA A 269 -6.96 -10.52 8.44
N LYS A 270 -7.63 -11.04 9.47
CA LYS A 270 -8.64 -10.31 10.22
C LYS A 270 -8.06 -9.09 10.94
N GLU A 271 -6.90 -9.25 11.59
CA GLU A 271 -6.21 -8.15 12.25
C GLU A 271 -5.76 -7.08 11.24
N ALA A 272 -5.16 -7.48 10.12
CA ALA A 272 -4.70 -6.57 9.07
C ALA A 272 -5.83 -5.72 8.51
N LEU A 273 -6.97 -6.34 8.18
CA LEU A 273 -8.16 -5.63 7.70
C LEU A 273 -8.68 -4.64 8.75
N SER A 274 -8.84 -5.10 10.01
CA SER A 274 -9.27 -4.24 11.10
C SER A 274 -8.30 -3.08 11.34
N TYR A 275 -7.00 -3.32 11.21
CA TYR A 275 -5.97 -2.30 11.41
C TYR A 275 -6.01 -1.25 10.30
N VAL A 276 -6.06 -1.66 9.03
CA VAL A 276 -6.15 -0.74 7.88
C VAL A 276 -7.40 0.12 7.96
N THR A 277 -8.54 -0.45 8.36
CA THR A 277 -9.74 0.33 8.64
C THR A 277 -9.48 1.45 9.63
N THR A 278 -8.86 1.14 10.78
CA THR A 278 -8.63 2.15 11.82
C THR A 278 -7.68 3.24 11.35
N LEU A 279 -6.68 2.90 10.53
CA LEU A 279 -5.80 3.87 9.90
C LEU A 279 -6.56 4.81 8.96
N LEU A 280 -7.43 4.28 8.10
CA LEU A 280 -8.25 5.08 7.18
C LEU A 280 -9.30 5.95 7.90
N ALA A 281 -9.66 5.61 9.14
CA ALA A 281 -10.55 6.43 9.96
C ALA A 281 -9.83 7.65 10.57
N GLN A 282 -8.51 7.59 10.72
CA GLN A 282 -7.69 8.66 11.33
C GLN A 282 -7.11 9.66 10.32
N GLU A 283 -7.14 9.31 9.04
CA GLU A 283 -6.79 10.16 7.88
C GLU A 283 -8.01 10.95 7.36
#